data_AF-A0A3B9TSZ6-F1
#
_entry.id   AF-A0A3B9TSZ6-F1
#
_cell.length_a   1.000
_cell.length_b   1.000
_cell.length_c   1.000
_cell.angle_alpha   90.00
_cell.angle_beta   90.00
_cell.angle_gamma   90.00
#
_symmetry.space_group_name_H-M   'P 1'
#
loop_
_entity.id
_entity.type
_entity.pdbx_description
1 polymer ?
#
loop_
_entity_poly.entity_id
_entity_poly.type
_entity_poly.pdbx_seq_one_letter_code
_entity_poly.pdbx_strand_id
1 'polypeptide(L)'
;MLQRQRKSLALVVVVAVILALATAVYASEKPLVLTGNDLTIEDIASVAAEGRKISISKEAMQNVSRSYDTVTRAAVEGIPVYGLTVGVGWNKDRPVFETVG
;
A
#
# COMPACT_ATOMS: atom_id res chain seq x y z
N MET A 1 -44.52 20.28 28.87
CA MET A 1 -44.13 19.20 27.92
C MET A 1 -43.32 19.71 26.70
N LEU A 2 -43.74 20.77 26.00
CA LEU A 2 -43.04 21.27 24.78
C LEU A 2 -41.57 21.68 24.97
N GLN A 3 -41.20 22.32 26.09
CA GLN A 3 -39.82 22.75 26.33
C GLN A 3 -38.83 21.59 26.49
N ARG A 4 -39.26 20.48 27.10
CA ARG A 4 -38.43 19.29 27.29
C ARG A 4 -38.15 18.62 25.94
N GLN A 5 -39.17 18.49 25.10
CA GLN A 5 -39.08 17.99 23.73
C GLN A 5 -38.12 18.81 22.85
N ARG A 6 -38.19 20.16 22.90
CA ARG A 6 -37.29 21.04 22.15
C ARG A 6 -35.81 20.90 22.57
N LYS A 7 -35.54 20.80 23.87
CA LYS A 7 -34.17 20.59 24.39
C LYS A 7 -33.61 19.22 24.00
N SER A 8 -34.44 18.17 24.05
CA SER A 8 -34.08 16.83 23.60
C SER A 8 -33.77 16.79 22.10
N LEU A 9 -34.58 17.45 21.27
CA LEU A 9 -34.36 17.51 19.83
C LEU A 9 -33.07 18.29 19.48
N ALA A 10 -32.84 19.44 20.13
CA ALA A 10 -31.62 20.22 19.94
C ALA A 10 -30.36 19.43 20.32
N LEU A 11 -30.41 18.66 21.42
CA LEU A 11 -29.31 17.79 21.83
C LEU A 11 -29.02 16.69 20.79
N VAL A 12 -30.06 16.03 20.28
CA VAL A 12 -29.91 14.98 19.25
C VAL A 12 -29.30 15.54 17.97
N VAL A 13 -29.73 16.73 17.54
CA VAL A 13 -29.17 17.40 16.35
C VAL A 13 -27.69 17.74 16.57
N VAL A 14 -27.33 18.27 17.74
CA VAL A 14 -25.93 18.59 18.06
C VAL A 14 -25.06 17.33 18.04
N VAL A 15 -25.52 16.23 18.64
CA VAL A 15 -24.80 14.96 18.63
C VAL A 15 -24.65 14.40 17.21
N ALA A 16 -25.70 14.45 16.40
CA ALA A 16 -25.66 14.01 15.01
C ALA A 16 -24.68 14.83 14.16
N VAL A 17 -24.63 16.15 14.38
CA VAL A 17 -23.69 17.05 13.70
C VAL A 17 -22.25 16.76 14.12
N ILE A 18 -21.99 16.56 15.43
CA ILE A 18 -20.66 16.19 15.92
C ILE A 18 -20.20 14.86 15.33
N LEU A 19 -21.09 13.87 15.29
CA LEU A 19 -20.78 12.55 14.72
C LEU A 19 -20.48 12.64 13.22
N ALA A 20 -21.27 13.41 12.46
CA ALA A 20 -21.04 13.63 11.03
C ALA A 20 -19.71 14.36 10.77
N LEU A 21 -19.39 15.39 11.55
CA LEU A 21 -18.12 16.11 11.44
C LEU A 21 -16.93 15.22 11.76
N ALA A 22 -17.01 14.37 12.79
CA ALA A 22 -15.96 13.40 13.11
C ALA A 22 -15.71 12.44 11.92
N THR A 23 -16.77 11.89 11.31
CA THR A 23 -16.61 11.00 10.15
C THR A 23 -15.99 11.68 8.92
N ALA A 24 -16.29 12.96 8.68
CA ALA A 24 -15.73 13.71 7.57
C ALA A 24 -14.23 13.99 7.76
N VAL A 25 -13.80 14.27 8.99
CA VAL A 25 -12.38 14.45 9.33
C VAL A 25 -11.60 13.15 9.13
N TYR A 26 -12.13 12.02 9.58
CA TYR A 26 -11.51 10.70 9.36
C TYR A 26 -11.40 10.32 7.88
N ALA A 27 -12.33 10.75 7.04
CA ALA A 27 -12.30 10.45 5.61
C ALA A 27 -11.30 11.32 4.82
N SER A 28 -10.81 12.43 5.38
CA SER A 28 -10.08 13.47 4.64
C SER A 28 -8.55 13.29 4.63
N GLU A 29 -8.01 12.22 5.22
CA GLU A 29 -6.55 12.06 5.25
C GLU A 29 -6.01 11.70 3.86
N LYS A 30 -5.06 12.50 3.34
CA LYS A 30 -4.45 12.25 2.03
C LYS A 30 -3.68 10.94 2.06
N PRO A 31 -3.81 10.09 1.02
CA PRO A 31 -3.04 8.86 0.94
C PRO A 31 -1.54 9.13 1.05
N LEU A 32 -0.83 8.28 1.79
CA LEU A 32 0.62 8.26 1.76
C LEU A 32 1.09 7.84 0.36
N VAL A 33 1.98 8.61 -0.26
CA VAL A 33 2.52 8.29 -1.58
C VAL A 33 3.81 7.51 -1.41
N LEU A 34 3.83 6.25 -1.81
CA LEU A 34 5.03 5.41 -1.79
C LEU A 34 5.91 5.74 -3.00
N THR A 35 7.12 6.27 -2.74
CA THR A 35 8.11 6.60 -3.80
C THR A 35 9.23 5.57 -3.91
N GLY A 36 9.46 4.79 -2.85
CA GLY A 36 10.53 3.80 -2.74
C GLY A 36 11.78 4.24 -1.97
N ASN A 37 11.85 5.47 -1.44
CA ASN A 37 13.09 6.00 -0.86
C ASN A 37 12.97 6.62 0.55
N ASP A 38 11.80 7.09 0.94
CA ASP A 38 11.62 8.13 1.97
C ASP A 38 10.62 7.75 3.06
N LEU A 39 10.40 6.44 3.29
CA LEU A 39 9.44 5.96 4.29
C LEU A 39 9.94 6.22 5.72
N THR A 40 9.08 6.82 6.56
CA THR A 40 9.36 7.07 7.98
C THR A 40 8.64 6.06 8.89
N ILE A 41 9.01 6.02 10.18
CA ILE A 41 8.34 5.16 11.17
C ILE A 41 6.91 5.67 11.43
N GLU A 42 6.73 6.98 11.43
CA GLU A 42 5.43 7.65 11.58
C GLU A 42 4.50 7.28 10.44
N ASP A 43 5.01 7.25 9.20
CA ASP A 43 4.26 6.79 8.05
C ASP A 43 3.82 5.33 8.19
N ILE A 44 4.71 4.45 8.67
CA ILE A 44 4.39 3.04 8.94
C ILE A 44 3.28 2.93 9.99
N ALA A 45 3.38 3.67 11.09
CA ALA A 45 2.37 3.68 12.14
C ALA A 45 1.01 4.17 11.61
N SER A 46 0.99 5.26 10.83
CA SER A 46 -0.24 5.80 10.24
C SER A 46 -0.94 4.79 9.32
N VAL A 47 -0.20 3.98 8.57
CA VAL A 47 -0.79 2.94 7.71
C VAL A 47 -1.22 1.72 8.52
N ALA A 48 -0.35 1.20 9.38
CA ALA A 48 -0.56 -0.08 10.06
C ALA A 48 -1.54 0.00 11.23
N ALA A 49 -1.48 1.07 12.02
CA ALA A 49 -2.30 1.25 13.22
C ALA A 49 -3.55 2.10 12.94
N GLU A 50 -3.43 3.13 12.09
CA GLU A 50 -4.51 4.10 11.85
C GLU A 50 -5.27 3.83 10.54
N GLY A 51 -4.76 2.93 9.69
CA GLY A 51 -5.44 2.51 8.46
C GLY A 51 -5.37 3.53 7.33
N ARG A 52 -4.41 4.47 7.38
CA ARG A 52 -4.17 5.44 6.33
C ARG A 52 -4.00 4.77 4.97
N LYS A 53 -4.70 5.28 3.95
CA LYS A 53 -4.60 4.76 2.58
C LYS A 53 -3.24 5.06 1.98
N ILE A 54 -2.81 4.20 1.04
CA ILE A 54 -1.59 4.42 0.26
C ILE A 54 -1.92 4.63 -1.21
N SER A 55 -1.00 5.29 -1.89
CA SER A 55 -0.91 5.36 -3.35
C SER A 55 0.54 5.16 -3.76
N ILE A 56 0.80 4.77 -5.00
CA ILE A 56 2.16 4.56 -5.50
C ILE A 56 2.48 5.70 -6.47
N SER A 57 3.66 6.29 -6.34
CA SER A 57 4.08 7.35 -7.27
C SER A 57 4.22 6.78 -8.69
N LYS A 58 3.96 7.63 -9.69
CA LYS A 58 4.11 7.23 -11.10
C LYS A 58 5.53 6.75 -11.41
N GLU A 59 6.53 7.43 -10.86
CA GLU A 59 7.94 7.09 -11.04
C GLU A 59 8.28 5.74 -10.39
N ALA A 60 7.80 5.48 -9.17
CA ALA A 60 8.01 4.19 -8.52
C ALA A 60 7.41 3.04 -9.35
N MET A 61 6.23 3.24 -9.92
CA MET A 61 5.62 2.23 -10.80
C MET A 61 6.39 2.04 -12.11
N GLN A 62 6.94 3.11 -12.69
CA GLN A 62 7.84 3.00 -13.85
C GLN A 62 9.12 2.24 -13.52
N ASN A 63 9.67 2.41 -12.30
CA ASN A 63 10.83 1.67 -11.85
C ASN A 63 10.53 0.17 -11.72
N VAL A 64 9.37 -0.19 -11.18
CA VAL A 64 8.92 -1.60 -11.12
C VAL A 64 8.85 -2.22 -12.52
N SER A 65 8.24 -1.52 -13.49
CA SER A 65 8.16 -2.01 -14.87
C SER A 65 9.55 -2.23 -15.49
N ARG A 66 10.47 -1.27 -15.33
CA ARG A 66 11.83 -1.40 -15.87
C ARG A 66 12.62 -2.54 -15.22
N SER A 67 12.45 -2.73 -13.91
CA SER A 67 13.07 -3.85 -13.19
C SER A 67 12.54 -5.19 -13.67
N TYR A 68 11.22 -5.29 -13.92
CA TYR A 68 10.60 -6.49 -14.49
C TYR A 68 11.20 -6.85 -15.86
N ASP A 69 11.32 -5.87 -16.76
CA ASP A 69 11.92 -6.09 -18.08
C ASP A 69 13.38 -6.57 -17.97
N THR A 70 14.12 -6.03 -17.00
CA THR A 70 15.52 -6.37 -16.76
C THR A 70 15.68 -7.83 -16.32
N VAL A 71 14.91 -8.27 -15.31
CA VAL A 71 14.99 -9.66 -14.84
C VAL A 71 14.44 -10.64 -15.89
N THR A 72 13.39 -10.26 -16.62
CA THR A 72 12.84 -11.07 -17.70
C THR A 72 13.86 -11.29 -18.82
N ARG A 73 14.60 -10.24 -19.22
CA ARG A 73 15.68 -10.36 -20.20
C ARG A 73 16.77 -11.31 -19.73
N ALA A 74 17.21 -11.18 -18.47
CA ALA A 74 18.20 -12.08 -17.89
C ALA A 74 17.73 -13.55 -17.90
N ALA A 75 16.44 -13.80 -17.69
CA ALA A 75 15.87 -15.14 -17.80
C ALA A 75 15.91 -15.68 -19.24
N VAL A 76 15.51 -14.87 -20.22
CA VAL A 76 15.54 -15.24 -21.66
C VAL A 76 16.95 -15.49 -22.17
N GLU A 77 17.92 -14.69 -21.74
CA GLU A 77 19.33 -14.84 -22.10
C GLU A 77 20.04 -15.99 -21.36
N GLY A 78 19.34 -16.68 -20.45
CA GLY A 78 19.90 -17.81 -19.68
C GLY A 78 20.97 -17.38 -18.68
N ILE A 79 21.00 -16.11 -18.28
CA ILE A 79 21.95 -15.60 -17.29
C ILE A 79 21.66 -16.27 -15.94
N PRO A 80 22.65 -16.89 -15.27
CA PRO A 80 22.45 -17.47 -13.94
C PRO A 80 22.10 -16.41 -12.90
N VAL A 81 20.84 -16.40 -12.44
CA VAL A 81 20.29 -15.47 -11.46
C VAL A 81 19.59 -16.29 -10.38
N TYR A 82 20.05 -16.13 -9.14
CA TYR A 82 19.55 -16.84 -7.96
C TYR A 82 18.05 -16.58 -7.74
N GLY A 83 17.25 -17.65 -7.72
CA GLY A 83 15.80 -17.58 -7.55
C GLY A 83 15.04 -17.17 -8.81
N LEU A 84 15.70 -17.13 -9.97
CA LEU A 84 15.08 -16.85 -11.26
C LEU A 84 15.40 -17.95 -12.30
N THR A 85 16.67 -18.11 -12.68
CA THR A 85 17.14 -19.12 -13.65
C THR A 85 17.88 -20.27 -12.99
N VAL A 86 18.41 -20.06 -11.79
CA VAL A 86 18.95 -21.11 -10.92
C VAL A 86 18.20 -21.13 -9.59
N GLY A 87 18.25 -22.26 -8.89
CA GLY A 87 17.50 -22.48 -7.66
C GLY A 87 17.92 -21.56 -6.51
N VAL A 88 17.26 -21.76 -5.37
CA VAL A 88 17.59 -21.05 -4.11
C VAL A 88 18.22 -21.98 -3.09
N GLY A 89 18.89 -21.41 -2.09
CA GLY A 89 19.50 -22.12 -0.97
C GLY A 89 20.52 -23.15 -1.45
N TRP A 90 20.34 -24.39 -0.97
CA TRP A 90 21.19 -25.53 -1.36
C TRP A 90 21.20 -25.78 -2.87
N ASN A 91 20.11 -25.44 -3.58
CA ASN A 91 19.93 -25.73 -5.00
C ASN A 91 20.38 -24.59 -5.93
N LYS A 92 21.17 -23.62 -5.45
CA LYS A 92 21.63 -22.46 -6.24
C LYS A 92 22.48 -22.79 -7.45
N ASP A 93 22.97 -24.01 -7.53
CA ASP A 93 23.74 -24.59 -8.63
C ASP A 93 22.85 -25.34 -9.64
N ARG A 94 21.55 -25.53 -9.34
CA ARG A 94 20.62 -26.24 -10.21
C ARG A 94 19.85 -25.26 -11.10
N PRO A 95 19.75 -25.50 -12.42
CA PRO A 95 18.91 -24.70 -13.29
C PRO A 95 17.43 -24.87 -12.94
N VAL A 96 16.65 -23.80 -13.10
CA VAL A 96 15.19 -23.77 -12.88
C VAL A 96 14.43 -24.12 -14.16
N PHE A 97 14.94 -23.68 -15.30
CA PHE A 97 14.37 -23.98 -16.62
C PHE A 97 15.11 -25.18 -17.22
N GLU A 98 14.37 -26.21 -17.63
CA GLU A 98 14.92 -27.28 -18.45
C GLU A 98 14.90 -26.82 -19.91
N THR A 99 16.00 -27.03 -20.63
CA THR A 99 16.00 -26.86 -22.09
C THR A 99 15.11 -27.94 -22.69
N VAL A 100 13.99 -27.57 -23.28
CA VAL A 100 13.21 -28.47 -24.14
C VAL A 100 14.06 -28.81 -25.37
N GLY A 101 14.63 -30.02 -25.36
CA GLY A 101 15.29 -30.65 -26.50
C GLY A 101 14.28 -31.32 -27.43
#